data_AF-A0A7M3YC06-F1
#
_entry.id   AF-A0A7M3YC06-F1
#
_cell.length_a   1.000
_cell.length_b   1.000
_cell.length_c   1.000
_cell.angle_alpha   90.00
_cell.angle_beta   90.00
_cell.angle_gamma   90.00
#
_symmetry.space_group_name_H-M   'P 1'
#
loop_
_entity.id
_entity.type
_entity.pdbx_description
1 polymer ?
#
loop_
_entity_poly.entity_id
_entity_poly.type
_entity_poly.pdbx_seq_one_letter_code
_entity_poly.pdbx_strand_id
1 'polypeptide(L)'
;AEAKAKADAKAEKEAAEKKAKEEAEAKAKAETDEKLRIAEEKAAAAEAKAAAAEEKAAAEKKAKEEAEDAARVAAEKAAQERLEQMEKEMEERRKKLEQMDEATRKKEEELLRISEKAKSIDFTTLGVAARSVASKPVEKGATEVSIGDTSGFEEVGTAWVQDDEGGMNISWTGKTATALTGVKGLKRGFAAAATVTASDDLQRIKGVGPFIEDKLNALGIYTFEQVGNMTSEIEEQVNIAIEFFPGRIKRDKWANQARKFAKEK
;
A
#
# COMPACT_ATOMS: atom_id res chain seq x y z
N ALA A 1 -42.01 22.65 -97.18
CA ALA A 1 -41.85 23.31 -95.87
C ALA A 1 -41.95 22.32 -94.70
N GLU A 2 -42.96 21.43 -94.68
CA GLU A 2 -43.21 20.48 -93.58
C GLU A 2 -42.13 19.41 -93.31
N ALA A 3 -41.48 18.87 -94.35
CA ALA A 3 -40.47 17.81 -94.18
C ALA A 3 -39.16 18.33 -93.53
N LYS A 4 -38.81 19.59 -93.78
CA LYS A 4 -37.61 20.23 -93.22
C LYS A 4 -37.82 20.56 -91.74
N ALA A 5 -38.98 21.10 -91.38
CA ALA A 5 -39.36 21.37 -89.99
C ALA A 5 -39.42 20.10 -89.11
N LYS A 6 -39.85 18.96 -89.67
CA LYS A 6 -39.84 17.66 -88.95
C LYS A 6 -38.43 17.09 -88.77
N ALA A 7 -37.52 17.30 -89.72
CA ALA A 7 -36.12 16.88 -89.61
C ALA A 7 -35.36 17.73 -88.58
N ASP A 8 -35.56 19.06 -88.60
CA ASP A 8 -34.94 19.98 -87.65
C ASP A 8 -35.45 19.70 -86.21
N ALA A 9 -36.75 19.49 -86.01
CA ALA A 9 -37.31 19.14 -84.70
C ALA A 9 -36.83 17.77 -84.16
N LYS A 10 -36.57 16.80 -85.06
CA LYS A 10 -36.01 15.50 -84.67
C LYS A 10 -34.55 15.63 -84.24
N ALA A 11 -33.75 16.39 -84.99
CA ALA A 11 -32.35 16.65 -84.67
C ALA A 11 -32.20 17.43 -83.35
N GLU A 12 -33.08 18.41 -83.11
CA GLU A 12 -33.10 19.20 -81.88
C GLU A 12 -33.48 18.35 -80.66
N LYS A 13 -34.43 17.42 -80.83
CA LYS A 13 -34.81 16.45 -79.79
C LYS A 13 -33.67 15.46 -79.48
N GLU A 14 -33.01 14.92 -80.51
CA GLU A 14 -31.87 14.00 -80.33
C GLU A 14 -30.66 14.71 -79.68
N ALA A 15 -30.42 15.99 -80.01
CA ALA A 15 -29.39 16.80 -79.37
C ALA A 15 -29.72 17.11 -77.90
N ALA A 16 -30.99 17.42 -77.59
CA ALA A 16 -31.44 17.65 -76.22
C ALA A 16 -31.36 16.37 -75.36
N GLU A 17 -31.70 15.22 -75.94
CA GLU A 17 -31.64 13.92 -75.25
C GLU A 17 -30.19 13.49 -74.98
N LYS A 18 -29.28 13.73 -75.94
CA LYS A 18 -27.85 13.50 -75.74
C LYS A 18 -27.27 14.39 -74.64
N LYS A 19 -27.60 15.68 -74.65
CA LYS A 19 -27.16 16.64 -73.62
C LYS A 19 -27.70 16.28 -72.23
N ALA A 20 -28.97 15.88 -72.14
CA ALA A 20 -29.58 15.44 -70.89
C ALA A 20 -28.93 14.15 -70.35
N LYS A 21 -28.54 13.22 -71.23
CA LYS A 21 -27.81 12.01 -70.86
C LYS A 21 -26.40 12.31 -70.35
N GLU A 22 -25.67 13.22 -71.02
CA GLU A 22 -24.34 13.67 -70.59
C GLU A 22 -24.38 14.41 -69.24
N GLU A 23 -25.38 15.27 -69.00
CA GLU A 23 -25.58 15.94 -67.71
C GLU A 23 -25.96 14.95 -66.60
N ALA A 24 -26.81 13.95 -66.89
CA ALA A 24 -27.17 12.92 -65.93
C ALA A 24 -25.96 12.04 -65.56
N GLU A 25 -25.12 11.69 -66.52
CA GLU A 25 -23.90 10.91 -66.32
C GLU A 25 -22.84 11.72 -65.55
N ALA A 26 -22.67 13.00 -65.86
CA ALA A 26 -21.79 13.90 -65.10
C ALA A 26 -22.25 14.08 -63.65
N LYS A 27 -23.57 14.21 -63.43
CA LYS A 27 -24.14 14.32 -62.08
C LYS A 27 -24.01 13.03 -61.28
N ALA A 28 -24.23 11.87 -61.91
CA ALA A 28 -24.04 10.56 -61.28
C ALA A 28 -22.58 10.31 -60.93
N LYS A 29 -21.64 10.75 -61.79
CA LYS A 29 -20.20 10.66 -61.51
C LYS A 29 -19.81 11.58 -60.35
N ALA A 30 -20.27 12.83 -60.35
CA ALA A 30 -20.01 13.77 -59.25
C ALA A 30 -20.57 13.27 -57.90
N GLU A 31 -21.77 12.69 -57.88
CA GLU A 31 -22.35 12.12 -56.66
C GLU A 31 -21.58 10.88 -56.18
N THR A 32 -21.04 10.09 -57.11
CA THR A 32 -20.20 8.92 -56.80
C THR A 32 -18.84 9.35 -56.24
N ASP A 33 -18.20 10.34 -56.86
CA ASP A 33 -16.93 10.91 -56.41
C ASP A 33 -17.07 11.58 -55.03
N GLU A 34 -18.19 12.28 -54.78
CA GLU A 34 -18.47 12.87 -53.45
C GLU A 34 -18.73 11.80 -52.38
N LYS A 35 -19.46 10.72 -52.72
CA LYS A 35 -19.64 9.58 -51.80
C LYS A 35 -18.33 8.87 -51.50
N LEU A 36 -17.45 8.69 -52.49
CA LEU A 36 -16.12 8.12 -52.30
C LEU A 36 -15.28 8.99 -51.38
N ARG A 37 -15.25 10.31 -51.61
CA ARG A 37 -14.50 11.25 -50.75
C ARG A 37 -14.97 11.22 -49.30
N ILE A 38 -16.29 11.20 -49.08
CA ILE A 38 -16.86 11.11 -47.73
C ILE A 38 -16.53 9.75 -47.08
N ALA A 39 -16.53 8.66 -47.86
CA ALA A 39 -16.16 7.34 -47.36
C ALA A 39 -14.67 7.27 -46.99
N GLU A 40 -13.78 7.84 -47.80
CA GLU A 40 -12.34 7.94 -47.53
C GLU A 40 -12.05 8.81 -46.29
N GLU A 41 -12.70 9.97 -46.16
CA GLU A 41 -12.53 10.85 -45.01
C GLU A 41 -13.01 10.18 -43.70
N LYS A 42 -14.14 9.44 -43.76
CA LYS A 42 -14.63 8.65 -42.62
C LYS A 42 -13.70 7.48 -42.29
N ALA A 43 -13.14 6.81 -43.28
CA ALA A 43 -12.17 5.73 -43.08
C ALA A 43 -10.90 6.26 -42.41
N ALA A 44 -10.34 7.37 -42.92
CA ALA A 44 -9.17 8.03 -42.34
C ALA A 44 -9.43 8.52 -40.91
N ALA A 45 -10.61 9.09 -40.63
CA ALA A 45 -10.99 9.51 -39.28
C ALA A 45 -11.16 8.31 -38.31
N ALA A 46 -11.68 7.18 -38.79
CA ALA A 46 -11.80 5.97 -38.00
C ALA A 46 -10.42 5.36 -37.68
N GLU A 47 -9.51 5.35 -38.65
CA GLU A 47 -8.14 4.86 -38.49
C GLU A 47 -7.34 5.73 -37.51
N ALA A 48 -7.42 7.06 -37.65
CA ALA A 48 -6.81 8.00 -36.71
C ALA A 48 -7.35 7.84 -35.28
N LYS A 49 -8.65 7.59 -35.13
CA LYS A 49 -9.28 7.35 -33.83
C LYS A 49 -8.88 6.00 -33.22
N ALA A 50 -8.69 4.97 -34.04
CA ALA A 50 -8.19 3.67 -33.61
C ALA A 50 -6.73 3.77 -33.14
N ALA A 51 -5.87 4.45 -33.91
CA ALA A 51 -4.48 4.68 -33.54
C ALA A 51 -4.35 5.47 -32.23
N ALA A 52 -5.14 6.54 -32.04
CA ALA A 52 -5.14 7.32 -30.81
C ALA A 52 -5.65 6.51 -29.59
N ALA A 53 -6.60 5.60 -29.79
CA ALA A 53 -7.10 4.73 -28.72
C ALA A 53 -6.05 3.68 -28.32
N GLU A 54 -5.32 3.13 -29.27
CA GLU A 54 -4.24 2.17 -29.03
C GLU A 54 -3.05 2.82 -28.31
N GLU A 55 -2.65 4.03 -28.72
CA GLU A 55 -1.58 4.80 -28.05
C GLU A 55 -1.97 5.14 -26.60
N LYS A 56 -3.22 5.57 -26.37
CA LYS A 56 -3.72 5.85 -25.02
C LYS A 56 -3.75 4.59 -24.15
N ALA A 57 -4.21 3.46 -24.68
CA ALA A 57 -4.23 2.19 -23.96
C ALA A 57 -2.81 1.70 -23.62
N ALA A 58 -1.85 1.88 -24.54
CA ALA A 58 -0.44 1.56 -24.31
C ALA A 58 0.18 2.47 -23.24
N ALA A 59 -0.12 3.77 -23.25
CA ALA A 59 0.35 4.72 -22.25
C ALA A 59 -0.23 4.42 -20.85
N GLU A 60 -1.51 4.07 -20.75
CA GLU A 60 -2.16 3.74 -19.49
C GLU A 60 -1.64 2.41 -18.91
N LYS A 61 -1.41 1.40 -19.76
CA LYS A 61 -0.77 0.14 -19.35
C LYS A 61 0.65 0.39 -18.83
N LYS A 62 1.45 1.17 -19.56
CA LYS A 62 2.81 1.52 -19.15
C LYS A 62 2.83 2.31 -17.84
N ALA A 63 1.95 3.29 -17.67
CA ALA A 63 1.82 4.05 -16.42
C ALA A 63 1.43 3.15 -15.23
N LYS A 64 0.57 2.15 -15.46
CA LYS A 64 0.20 1.18 -14.43
C LYS A 64 1.35 0.25 -14.07
N GLU A 65 2.09 -0.26 -15.05
CA GLU A 65 3.30 -1.06 -14.83
C GLU A 65 4.39 -0.26 -14.10
N GLU A 66 4.64 0.99 -14.49
CA GLU A 66 5.59 1.88 -13.82
C GLU A 66 5.15 2.20 -12.38
N ALA A 67 3.85 2.40 -12.13
CA ALA A 67 3.33 2.61 -10.78
C ALA A 67 3.45 1.36 -9.89
N GLU A 68 3.20 0.17 -10.45
CA GLU A 68 3.34 -1.10 -9.75
C GLU A 68 4.82 -1.41 -9.43
N ASP A 69 5.71 -1.15 -10.38
CA ASP A 69 7.17 -1.27 -10.17
C ASP A 69 7.66 -0.26 -9.12
N ALA A 70 7.21 1.00 -9.19
CA ALA A 70 7.55 2.00 -8.19
C ALA A 70 7.04 1.61 -6.80
N ALA A 71 5.82 1.07 -6.69
CA ALA A 71 5.27 0.58 -5.44
C ALA A 71 6.07 -0.61 -4.87
N ARG A 72 6.48 -1.55 -5.73
CA ARG A 72 7.33 -2.68 -5.35
C ARG A 72 8.70 -2.22 -4.85
N VAL A 73 9.35 -1.31 -5.58
CA VAL A 73 10.66 -0.74 -5.19
C VAL A 73 10.54 0.03 -3.87
N ALA A 74 9.46 0.79 -3.67
CA ALA A 74 9.21 1.48 -2.41
C ALA A 74 8.99 0.50 -1.24
N ALA A 75 8.23 -0.57 -1.46
CA ALA A 75 8.00 -1.61 -0.46
C ALA A 75 9.30 -2.37 -0.10
N GLU A 76 10.12 -2.72 -1.09
CA GLU A 76 11.41 -3.37 -0.88
C GLU A 76 12.40 -2.45 -0.14
N LYS A 77 12.46 -1.17 -0.53
CA LYS A 77 13.30 -0.17 0.15
C LYS A 77 12.85 0.03 1.60
N ALA A 78 11.55 0.13 1.85
CA ALA A 78 11.02 0.23 3.21
C ALA A 78 11.32 -1.04 4.05
N ALA A 79 11.29 -2.22 3.43
CA ALA A 79 11.69 -3.47 4.09
C ALA A 79 13.20 -3.48 4.41
N GLN A 80 14.05 -3.00 3.49
CA GLN A 80 15.50 -2.94 3.70
C GLN A 80 15.90 -1.91 4.77
N GLU A 81 15.37 -0.69 4.71
CA GLU A 81 15.62 0.34 5.74
C GLU A 81 15.18 -0.15 7.12
N ARG A 82 14.10 -0.94 7.19
CA ARG A 82 13.64 -1.58 8.43
C ARG A 82 14.61 -2.66 8.93
N LEU A 83 15.16 -3.49 8.04
CA LEU A 83 16.19 -4.47 8.41
C LEU A 83 17.43 -3.78 8.96
N GLU A 84 17.89 -2.69 8.32
CA GLU A 84 19.02 -1.91 8.80
C GLU A 84 18.76 -1.24 10.15
N GLN A 85 17.55 -0.68 10.34
CA GLN A 85 17.15 -0.09 11.61
C GLN A 85 17.08 -1.13 12.73
N MET A 86 16.54 -2.32 12.42
CA MET A 86 16.53 -3.45 13.35
C MET A 86 17.96 -3.87 13.71
N GLU A 87 18.86 -4.00 12.72
CA GLU A 87 20.26 -4.37 12.98
C GLU A 87 21.00 -3.34 13.84
N LYS A 88 20.77 -2.04 13.63
CA LYS A 88 21.33 -0.98 14.48
C LYS A 88 20.81 -1.07 15.91
N GLU A 89 19.49 -1.22 16.09
CA GLU A 89 18.90 -1.37 17.41
C GLU A 89 19.43 -2.62 18.13
N MET A 90 19.64 -3.71 17.39
CA MET A 90 20.23 -4.94 17.89
C MET A 90 21.68 -4.78 18.30
N GLU A 91 22.48 -4.01 17.57
CA GLU A 91 23.86 -3.70 17.92
C GLU A 91 23.94 -2.84 19.19
N GLU A 92 23.07 -1.83 19.31
CA GLU A 92 22.96 -1.00 20.51
C GLU A 92 22.53 -1.82 21.73
N ARG A 93 21.53 -2.70 21.57
CA ARG A 93 21.11 -3.66 22.59
C ARG A 93 22.26 -4.58 23.00
N ARG A 94 23.02 -5.12 22.05
CA ARG A 94 24.23 -5.94 22.32
C ARG A 94 25.28 -5.19 23.13
N LYS A 95 25.55 -3.92 22.82
CA LYS A 95 26.51 -3.09 23.60
C LYS A 95 26.01 -2.84 25.01
N LYS A 96 24.70 -2.63 25.18
CA LYS A 96 24.09 -2.38 26.49
C LYS A 96 24.08 -3.63 27.38
N LEU A 97 24.02 -4.80 26.75
CA LEU A 97 24.03 -6.11 27.38
C LEU A 97 25.26 -6.36 28.26
N GLU A 98 26.42 -5.77 27.93
CA GLU A 98 27.65 -5.86 28.71
C GLU A 98 27.58 -5.10 30.05
N GLN A 99 26.65 -4.14 30.18
CA GLN A 99 26.50 -3.27 31.34
C GLN A 99 25.35 -3.72 32.27
N MET A 100 24.62 -4.76 31.90
CA MET A 100 23.43 -5.25 32.62
C MET A 100 23.78 -6.36 33.64
N ASP A 101 22.92 -6.55 34.64
CA ASP A 101 23.01 -7.68 35.56
C ASP A 101 22.80 -9.02 34.83
N GLU A 102 23.25 -10.13 35.43
CA GLU A 102 23.23 -11.44 34.77
C GLU A 102 21.82 -11.92 34.37
N ALA A 103 20.79 -11.59 35.16
CA ALA A 103 19.43 -12.02 34.86
C ALA A 103 18.85 -11.23 33.69
N THR A 104 19.03 -9.90 33.68
CA THR A 104 18.61 -9.03 32.57
C THR A 104 19.39 -9.36 31.31
N ARG A 105 20.70 -9.62 31.41
CA ARG A 105 21.53 -10.04 30.29
C ARG A 105 21.01 -11.30 29.62
N LYS A 106 20.71 -12.36 30.40
CA LYS A 106 20.15 -13.61 29.86
C LYS A 106 18.80 -13.38 29.17
N LYS A 107 17.94 -12.55 29.75
CA LYS A 107 16.64 -12.20 29.14
C LYS A 107 16.84 -11.46 27.81
N GLU A 108 17.70 -10.45 27.78
CA GLU A 108 17.96 -9.67 26.58
C GLU A 108 18.65 -10.52 25.50
N GLU A 109 19.57 -11.42 25.85
CA GLU A 109 20.19 -12.39 24.92
C GLU A 109 19.13 -13.32 24.30
N GLU A 110 18.14 -13.75 25.08
CA GLU A 110 17.04 -14.55 24.58
C GLU A 110 16.19 -13.74 23.56
N LEU A 111 15.81 -12.51 23.89
CA LEU A 111 15.04 -11.65 22.98
C LEU A 111 15.83 -11.33 21.71
N LEU A 112 17.13 -11.10 21.84
CA LEU A 112 18.04 -10.88 20.73
C LEU A 112 18.07 -12.10 19.79
N ARG A 113 18.23 -13.31 20.34
CA ARG A 113 18.17 -14.55 19.55
C ARG A 113 16.82 -14.75 18.88
N ILE A 114 15.72 -14.37 19.53
CA ILE A 114 14.38 -14.47 18.96
C ILE A 114 14.19 -13.47 17.82
N SER A 115 14.59 -12.22 18.01
CA SER A 115 14.51 -11.19 16.98
C SER A 115 15.37 -11.52 15.74
N GLU A 116 16.48 -12.23 15.89
CA GLU A 116 17.23 -12.75 14.72
C GLU A 116 16.42 -13.74 13.89
N LYS A 117 15.54 -14.52 14.54
CA LYS A 117 14.61 -15.43 13.84
C LYS A 117 13.45 -14.68 13.18
N ALA A 118 13.25 -13.40 13.46
CA ALA A 118 12.26 -12.58 12.74
C ALA A 118 12.59 -12.46 11.25
N LYS A 119 13.87 -12.63 10.86
CA LYS A 119 14.32 -12.57 9.47
C LYS A 119 13.63 -13.60 8.56
N SER A 120 13.11 -14.70 9.11
CA SER A 120 12.37 -15.71 8.33
C SER A 120 10.86 -15.48 8.28
N ILE A 121 10.33 -14.44 8.91
CA ILE A 121 8.90 -14.16 8.99
C ILE A 121 8.48 -13.20 7.87
N ASP A 122 7.40 -13.52 7.17
CA ASP A 122 6.86 -12.67 6.10
C ASP A 122 6.07 -11.46 6.65
N PHE A 123 6.77 -10.33 6.80
CA PHE A 123 6.17 -9.05 7.19
C PHE A 123 5.39 -8.36 6.07
N THR A 124 5.50 -8.84 4.82
CA THR A 124 4.66 -8.34 3.72
C THR A 124 3.22 -8.73 3.95
N THR A 125 2.99 -9.96 4.42
CA THR A 125 1.66 -10.46 4.76
C THR A 125 1.20 -9.97 6.14
N LEU A 126 2.07 -9.97 7.15
CA LEU A 126 1.69 -9.51 8.50
C LEU A 126 1.36 -8.02 8.53
N GLY A 127 2.07 -7.22 7.73
CA GLY A 127 2.14 -5.79 7.90
C GLY A 127 3.08 -5.39 9.03
N VAL A 128 3.22 -4.08 9.20
CA VAL A 128 4.16 -3.49 10.14
C VAL A 128 3.47 -2.47 11.02
N ALA A 129 3.77 -2.51 12.32
CA ALA A 129 3.35 -1.47 13.24
C ALA A 129 4.00 -0.12 12.87
N ALA A 130 3.21 0.96 12.96
CA ALA A 130 3.70 2.31 12.82
C ALA A 130 4.73 2.61 13.91
N ARG A 131 5.85 3.19 13.50
CA ARG A 131 6.96 3.52 14.40
C ARG A 131 7.45 4.91 14.09
N SER A 132 7.69 5.70 15.13
CA SER A 132 8.35 7.00 15.03
C SER A 132 9.24 7.23 16.24
N VAL A 133 9.90 8.39 16.29
CA VAL A 133 10.76 8.83 17.38
C VAL A 133 10.26 10.13 17.96
N ALA A 134 10.31 10.26 19.29
CA ALA A 134 9.93 11.47 19.98
C ALA A 134 10.90 12.60 19.60
N SER A 135 10.37 13.70 19.05
CA SER A 135 11.18 14.85 18.64
C SER A 135 11.63 15.72 19.81
N LYS A 136 10.98 15.56 20.96
CA LYS A 136 11.27 16.26 22.21
C LYS A 136 11.22 15.28 23.39
N PRO A 137 11.87 15.59 24.52
CA PRO A 137 11.67 14.85 25.75
C PRO A 137 10.18 14.83 26.13
N VAL A 138 9.70 13.68 26.57
CA VAL A 138 8.32 13.48 27.01
C VAL A 138 8.29 13.59 28.52
N GLU A 139 7.49 14.50 29.06
CA GLU A 139 7.37 14.65 30.51
C GLU A 139 6.43 13.60 31.10
N LYS A 140 6.64 13.28 32.39
CA LYS A 140 5.73 12.42 33.14
C LYS A 140 4.33 13.04 33.16
N GLY A 141 3.32 12.26 32.79
CA GLY A 141 1.93 12.70 32.75
C GLY A 141 1.61 13.69 31.62
N ALA A 142 2.51 13.86 30.64
CA ALA A 142 2.22 14.67 29.46
C ALA A 142 0.95 14.16 28.75
N THR A 143 0.13 15.10 28.28
CA THR A 143 -1.08 14.79 27.50
C THR A 143 -0.82 14.83 25.99
N GLU A 144 0.41 15.12 25.59
CA GLU A 144 0.85 15.22 24.21
C GLU A 144 2.25 14.64 24.06
N VAL A 145 2.49 13.93 22.96
CA VAL A 145 3.81 13.38 22.60
C VAL A 145 4.13 13.80 21.17
N SER A 146 5.15 14.65 21.00
CA SER A 146 5.61 15.08 19.68
C SER A 146 6.47 14.00 19.03
N ILE A 147 6.00 13.40 17.93
CA ILE A 147 6.68 12.31 17.22
C ILE A 147 7.09 12.66 15.79
N GLY A 148 6.95 13.92 15.37
CA GLY A 148 7.40 14.40 14.06
C GLY A 148 6.46 14.02 12.92
N ASP A 149 6.27 12.73 12.65
CA ASP A 149 5.31 12.20 11.68
C ASP A 149 4.35 11.21 12.33
N THR A 150 3.05 11.49 12.22
CA THR A 150 1.96 10.64 12.72
C THR A 150 1.15 9.98 11.60
N SER A 151 1.61 10.07 10.35
CA SER A 151 0.87 9.58 9.17
C SER A 151 0.51 8.11 9.30
N GLY A 152 1.43 7.28 9.78
CA GLY A 152 1.21 5.84 10.01
C GLY A 152 0.43 5.49 11.28
N PHE A 153 0.20 6.41 12.21
CA PHE A 153 -0.52 6.13 13.46
C PHE A 153 -2.03 6.29 13.26
N GLU A 154 -2.84 5.53 14.00
CA GLU A 154 -4.30 5.71 14.02
C GLU A 154 -4.71 7.00 14.75
N GLU A 155 -5.93 7.50 14.51
CA GLU A 155 -6.45 8.69 15.21
C GLU A 155 -6.54 8.48 16.72
N VAL A 156 -6.90 7.26 17.13
CA VAL A 156 -6.94 6.81 18.52
C VAL A 156 -6.21 5.47 18.62
N GLY A 157 -5.57 5.19 19.74
CA GLY A 157 -4.87 3.93 19.88
C GLY A 157 -3.94 3.83 21.08
N THR A 158 -3.08 2.82 21.02
CA THR A 158 -2.08 2.49 22.03
C THR A 158 -0.70 2.32 21.41
N ALA A 159 0.34 2.71 22.14
CA ALA A 159 1.73 2.62 21.69
C ALA A 159 2.66 2.22 22.84
N TRP A 160 3.74 1.54 22.48
CA TRP A 160 4.87 1.26 23.32
C TRP A 160 5.90 2.38 23.12
N VAL A 161 6.12 3.18 24.16
CA VAL A 161 7.18 4.19 24.19
C VAL A 161 8.38 3.58 24.87
N GLN A 162 9.55 3.65 24.25
CA GLN A 162 10.78 3.06 24.75
C GLN A 162 11.97 4.02 24.60
N ASP A 163 12.72 4.18 25.68
CA ASP A 163 14.05 4.80 25.67
C ASP A 163 15.08 3.79 26.19
N ASP A 164 16.25 4.28 26.57
CA ASP A 164 17.33 3.46 27.08
C ASP A 164 17.03 2.91 28.50
N GLU A 165 16.23 3.59 29.31
CA GLU A 165 15.84 3.14 30.66
C GLU A 165 14.69 2.11 30.65
N GLY A 166 14.03 1.91 29.51
CA GLY A 166 13.01 0.89 29.30
C GLY A 166 11.79 1.40 28.55
N GLY A 167 10.71 0.62 28.53
CA GLY A 167 9.49 0.99 27.82
C GLY A 167 8.21 0.92 28.64
N MET A 168 7.15 1.53 28.12
CA MET A 168 5.82 1.53 28.71
C MET A 168 4.73 1.81 27.67
N ASN A 169 3.58 1.19 27.88
CA ASN A 169 2.39 1.44 27.07
C ASN A 169 1.75 2.78 27.44
N ILE A 170 1.39 3.53 26.40
CA ILE A 170 0.54 4.72 26.44
C ILE A 170 -0.71 4.48 25.60
N SER A 171 -1.74 5.29 25.83
CA SER A 171 -2.87 5.44 24.91
C SER A 171 -3.03 6.90 24.49
N TRP A 172 -3.62 7.15 23.32
CA TRP A 172 -3.95 8.50 22.83
C TRP A 172 -5.38 8.52 22.27
N THR A 173 -5.96 9.72 22.19
CA THR A 173 -7.36 9.93 21.75
C THR A 173 -7.50 10.90 20.59
N GLY A 174 -6.39 11.35 20.02
CA GLY A 174 -6.35 12.15 18.79
C GLY A 174 -4.92 12.31 18.31
N LYS A 175 -4.72 12.74 17.06
CA LYS A 175 -3.39 13.11 16.55
C LYS A 175 -3.43 14.43 15.77
N THR A 176 -2.31 15.14 15.80
CA THR A 176 -1.98 16.19 14.84
C THR A 176 -0.94 15.64 13.87
N ALA A 177 -0.57 16.36 12.82
CA ALA A 177 0.45 15.91 11.87
C ALA A 177 1.80 15.54 12.51
N THR A 178 2.12 16.10 13.69
CA THR A 178 3.44 15.95 14.32
C THR A 178 3.39 15.44 15.76
N ALA A 179 2.20 15.19 16.32
CA ALA A 179 2.05 14.81 17.72
C ALA A 179 0.80 13.95 17.99
N LEU A 180 0.92 13.02 18.95
CA LEU A 180 -0.20 12.31 19.54
C LEU A 180 -0.77 13.12 20.71
N THR A 181 -2.09 13.22 20.80
CA THR A 181 -2.80 14.08 21.76
C THR A 181 -3.77 13.28 22.63
N GLY A 182 -4.10 13.82 23.80
CA GLY A 182 -4.91 13.11 24.79
C GLY A 182 -4.17 11.89 25.37
N VAL A 183 -2.84 11.97 25.41
CA VAL A 183 -1.98 10.87 25.84
C VAL A 183 -2.22 10.54 27.32
N LYS A 184 -2.36 9.25 27.62
CA LYS A 184 -2.49 8.69 28.96
C LYS A 184 -1.53 7.54 29.16
N GLY A 185 -1.23 7.22 30.42
CA GLY A 185 -0.39 6.08 30.78
C GLY A 185 1.08 6.42 31.02
N LEU A 186 1.53 7.66 30.74
CA LEU A 186 2.89 8.15 31.02
C LEU A 186 3.17 8.27 32.52
N LYS A 187 3.60 7.18 33.16
CA LYS A 187 3.95 7.16 34.59
C LYS A 187 5.38 7.66 34.88
N ARG A 188 6.20 7.83 33.83
CA ARG A 188 7.53 8.47 33.86
C ARG A 188 7.74 9.32 32.61
N GLY A 189 8.81 10.11 32.59
CA GLY A 189 9.25 10.83 31.41
C GLY A 189 10.17 9.97 30.53
N PHE A 190 10.34 10.37 29.28
CA PHE A 190 11.23 9.75 28.31
C PHE A 190 12.15 10.80 27.68
N ALA A 191 13.36 10.38 27.33
CA ALA A 191 14.30 11.24 26.62
C ALA A 191 13.81 11.62 25.21
N ALA A 192 14.43 12.64 24.62
CA ALA A 192 14.32 12.86 23.18
C ALA A 192 14.83 11.63 22.42
N ALA A 193 14.31 11.39 21.22
CA ALA A 193 14.56 10.20 20.41
C ALA A 193 14.02 8.88 21.00
N ALA A 194 13.21 8.91 22.06
CA ALA A 194 12.47 7.74 22.50
C ALA A 194 11.64 7.17 21.34
N THR A 195 11.73 5.86 21.11
CA THR A 195 10.94 5.18 20.08
C THR A 195 9.49 5.11 20.53
N VAL A 196 8.57 5.45 19.64
CA VAL A 196 7.12 5.28 19.82
C VAL A 196 6.65 4.29 18.76
N THR A 197 6.20 3.12 19.18
CA THR A 197 5.68 2.07 18.29
C THR A 197 4.22 1.83 18.58
N ALA A 198 3.34 1.94 17.59
CA ALA A 198 1.93 1.56 17.75
C ALA A 198 1.84 0.09 18.17
N SER A 199 1.13 -0.19 19.25
CA SER A 199 1.13 -1.51 19.89
C SER A 199 -0.20 -1.78 20.58
N ASP A 200 -0.66 -3.02 20.52
CA ASP A 200 -1.86 -3.49 21.20
C ASP A 200 -1.50 -4.30 22.44
N ASP A 201 -2.50 -4.48 23.32
CA ASP A 201 -2.39 -5.39 24.45
C ASP A 201 -2.56 -6.84 23.96
N LEU A 202 -1.47 -7.44 23.46
CA LEU A 202 -1.50 -8.79 22.89
C LEU A 202 -1.88 -9.83 23.94
N GLN A 203 -1.75 -9.53 25.23
CA GLN A 203 -2.16 -10.38 26.33
C GLN A 203 -3.69 -10.61 26.39
N ARG A 204 -4.48 -9.80 25.67
CA ARG A 204 -5.91 -10.09 25.45
C ARG A 204 -6.13 -11.40 24.70
N ILE A 205 -5.15 -11.87 23.91
CA ILE A 205 -5.21 -13.13 23.19
C ILE A 205 -4.94 -14.28 24.16
N LYS A 206 -5.88 -15.23 24.24
CA LYS A 206 -5.71 -16.41 25.09
C LYS A 206 -4.46 -17.20 24.68
N GLY A 207 -3.55 -17.36 25.65
CA GLY A 207 -2.27 -18.07 25.46
C GLY A 207 -1.08 -17.14 25.26
N VAL A 208 -1.31 -15.84 25.08
CA VAL A 208 -0.26 -14.81 25.13
C VAL A 208 -0.21 -14.27 26.55
N GLY A 209 0.90 -14.53 27.25
CA GLY A 209 1.22 -13.88 28.52
C GLY A 209 2.34 -12.85 28.35
N PRO A 210 2.74 -12.13 29.42
CA PRO A 210 3.76 -11.07 29.34
C PRO A 210 5.05 -11.52 28.64
N PHE A 211 5.54 -12.72 28.95
CA PHE A 211 6.75 -13.25 28.34
C PHE A 211 6.60 -13.57 26.84
N ILE A 212 5.41 -14.01 26.41
CA ILE A 212 5.14 -14.30 25.00
C ILE A 212 4.97 -12.99 24.23
N GLU A 213 4.33 -11.99 24.83
CA GLU A 213 4.25 -10.65 24.26
C GLU A 213 5.65 -10.02 24.09
N ASP A 214 6.53 -10.12 25.09
CA ASP A 214 7.93 -9.68 24.97
C ASP A 214 8.62 -10.31 23.75
N LYS A 215 8.41 -11.61 23.53
CA LYS A 215 8.96 -12.34 22.37
C LYS A 215 8.35 -11.90 21.05
N LEU A 216 7.03 -11.68 20.99
CA LEU A 216 6.36 -11.17 19.80
C LEU A 216 6.84 -9.76 19.45
N ASN A 217 6.97 -8.90 20.45
CA ASN A 217 7.51 -7.56 20.30
C ASN A 217 8.96 -7.59 19.82
N ALA A 218 9.78 -8.53 20.32
CA ALA A 218 11.14 -8.75 19.82
C ALA A 218 11.14 -9.22 18.35
N LEU A 219 10.13 -9.95 17.90
CA LEU A 219 9.95 -10.28 16.48
C LEU A 219 9.46 -9.07 15.65
N GLY A 220 9.02 -7.97 16.26
CA GLY A 220 8.42 -6.85 15.55
C GLY A 220 6.90 -6.97 15.35
N ILE A 221 6.24 -7.86 16.09
CA ILE A 221 4.80 -8.08 16.11
C ILE A 221 4.22 -7.38 17.34
N TYR A 222 3.54 -6.26 17.13
CA TYR A 222 3.01 -5.40 18.18
C TYR A 222 1.49 -5.25 18.15
N THR A 223 0.82 -5.53 17.03
CA THR A 223 -0.63 -5.23 16.86
C THR A 223 -1.48 -6.47 16.66
N PHE A 224 -2.78 -6.35 17.00
CA PHE A 224 -3.79 -7.37 16.69
C PHE A 224 -3.96 -7.58 15.19
N GLU A 225 -3.73 -6.56 14.38
CA GLU A 225 -3.78 -6.70 12.92
C GLU A 225 -2.69 -7.63 12.42
N GLN A 226 -1.45 -7.46 12.88
CA GLN A 226 -0.34 -8.35 12.53
C GLN A 226 -0.66 -9.79 12.94
N VAL A 227 -1.03 -10.02 14.20
CA VAL A 227 -1.39 -11.38 14.66
C VAL A 227 -2.60 -11.93 13.90
N GLY A 228 -3.55 -11.05 13.59
CA GLY A 228 -4.72 -11.37 12.78
C GLY A 228 -4.34 -11.82 11.37
N ASN A 229 -3.34 -11.21 10.75
CA ASN A 229 -2.93 -11.48 9.38
C ASN A 229 -2.09 -12.76 9.22
N MET A 230 -1.70 -13.43 10.31
CA MET A 230 -0.96 -14.68 10.25
C MET A 230 -1.69 -15.73 9.38
N THR A 231 -0.97 -16.24 8.38
CA THR A 231 -1.34 -17.45 7.64
C THR A 231 -0.93 -18.69 8.44
N SER A 232 -1.40 -19.87 8.06
CA SER A 232 -0.95 -21.11 8.73
C SER A 232 0.56 -21.34 8.68
N GLU A 233 1.23 -20.85 7.64
CA GLU A 233 2.69 -20.90 7.53
C GLU A 233 3.35 -19.93 8.50
N ILE A 234 2.87 -18.69 8.55
CA ILE A 234 3.39 -17.67 9.47
C ILE A 234 3.13 -18.05 10.93
N GLU A 235 1.98 -18.65 11.25
CA GLU A 235 1.68 -19.18 12.59
C GLU A 235 2.76 -20.19 13.03
N GLU A 236 3.21 -21.05 12.12
CA GLU A 236 4.26 -22.04 12.42
C GLU A 236 5.64 -21.37 12.56
N GLN A 237 6.00 -20.48 11.63
CA GLN A 237 7.24 -19.70 11.69
C GLN A 237 7.36 -18.93 13.00
N VAL A 238 6.29 -18.22 13.40
CA VAL A 238 6.23 -17.47 14.66
C VAL A 238 6.35 -18.43 15.83
N ASN A 239 5.61 -19.55 15.84
CA ASN A 239 5.65 -20.53 16.94
C ASN A 239 7.06 -21.08 17.19
N ILE A 240 7.80 -21.38 16.12
CA ILE A 240 9.22 -21.80 16.16
C ILE A 240 10.11 -20.63 16.64
N ALA A 241 9.88 -19.43 16.10
CA ALA A 241 10.70 -18.26 16.40
C ALA A 241 10.65 -17.89 17.90
N ILE A 242 9.46 -17.87 18.49
CA ILE A 242 9.27 -17.61 19.94
C ILE A 242 9.60 -18.81 20.84
N GLU A 243 10.03 -19.94 20.26
CA GLU A 243 10.35 -21.18 20.97
C GLU A 243 9.18 -21.69 21.83
N PHE A 244 7.96 -21.56 21.31
CA PHE A 244 6.76 -22.01 22.01
C PHE A 244 6.47 -23.48 21.70
N PHE A 245 5.61 -24.11 22.52
CA PHE A 245 5.25 -25.51 22.29
C PHE A 245 4.69 -25.67 20.86
N PRO A 246 5.10 -26.71 20.11
CA PRO A 246 4.70 -26.89 18.71
C PRO A 246 3.18 -26.80 18.51
N GLY A 247 2.77 -26.03 17.50
CA GLY A 247 1.37 -25.89 17.07
C GLY A 247 0.44 -25.11 18.02
N ARG A 248 0.96 -24.48 19.08
CA ARG A 248 0.11 -23.80 20.07
C ARG A 248 -0.60 -22.57 19.53
N ILE A 249 0.07 -21.75 18.74
CA ILE A 249 -0.52 -20.54 18.14
C ILE A 249 -1.80 -20.89 17.37
N LYS A 250 -1.70 -21.91 16.50
CA LYS A 250 -2.82 -22.41 15.69
C LYS A 250 -3.91 -23.08 16.53
N ARG A 251 -3.52 -23.94 17.49
CA ARG A 251 -4.46 -24.63 18.39
C ARG A 251 -5.27 -23.66 19.24
N ASP A 252 -4.60 -22.64 19.77
CA ASP A 252 -5.21 -21.59 20.60
C ASP A 252 -5.86 -20.50 19.72
N LYS A 253 -5.81 -20.63 18.38
CA LYS A 253 -6.49 -19.80 17.38
C LYS A 253 -6.18 -18.31 17.51
N TRP A 254 -4.91 -17.96 17.71
CA TRP A 254 -4.49 -16.56 17.93
C TRP A 254 -4.95 -15.63 16.82
N ALA A 255 -4.75 -15.99 15.55
CA ALA A 255 -5.16 -15.16 14.41
C ALA A 255 -6.67 -14.85 14.44
N ASN A 256 -7.52 -15.80 14.82
CA ASN A 256 -8.96 -15.59 14.91
C ASN A 256 -9.36 -14.70 16.09
N GLN A 257 -8.64 -14.77 17.22
CA GLN A 257 -8.88 -13.89 18.36
C GLN A 257 -8.43 -12.46 18.05
N ALA A 258 -7.23 -12.31 17.49
CA ALA A 258 -6.66 -11.03 17.12
C ALA A 258 -7.52 -10.29 16.09
N ARG A 259 -8.05 -10.99 15.06
CA ARG A 259 -9.03 -10.42 14.12
C ARG A 259 -10.29 -9.88 14.77
N LYS A 260 -10.71 -10.41 15.93
CA LYS A 260 -11.84 -9.85 16.69
C LYS A 260 -11.44 -8.57 17.41
N PHE A 261 -10.32 -8.60 18.12
CA PHE A 261 -9.84 -7.42 18.85
C PHE A 261 -9.45 -6.26 17.94
N ALA A 262 -8.91 -6.53 16.75
CA ALA A 262 -8.63 -5.51 15.74
C ALA A 262 -9.90 -4.76 15.29
N LYS A 263 -11.08 -5.40 15.33
CA LYS A 263 -12.37 -4.76 14.99
C LYS A 263 -13.02 -4.02 16.15
N GLU A 264 -12.52 -4.22 17.37
CA GLU A 264 -13.03 -3.60 18.60
C GLU A 264 -12.22 -2.37 19.01
N LYS A 265 -11.18 -2.03 18.25
CA LYS A 265 -10.41 -0.79 18.37
C LYS A 265 -11.25 0.42 17.99
#